data_AF-A0A966Y2X7-F1
#
_entry.id   AF-A0A966Y2X7-F1
#
_cell.length_a   1.000
_cell.length_b   1.000
_cell.length_c   1.000
_cell.angle_alpha   90.00
_cell.angle_beta   90.00
_cell.angle_gamma   90.00
#
_symmetry.space_group_name_H-M   'P 1'
#
loop_
_entity.id
_entity.type
_entity.pdbx_description
1 polymer ?
#
loop_
_entity_poly.entity_id
_entity_poly.type
_entity_poly.pdbx_seq_one_letter_code
_entity_poly.pdbx_strand_id
1 'polypeptide(L)' 'LKSTVHFRADFQPISETILVVQSPGAHITDPVEMPYKFLRKGIKLRPMGPVHE' A
#
# COMPACT_ATOMS: atom_id res chain seq x y z
N LEU A 1 9.39 0.76 4.38
CA LEU A 1 8.22 0.55 5.26
C LEU A 1 8.54 -0.58 6.21
N LYS A 2 8.34 -0.40 7.52
CA LYS A 2 8.65 -1.44 8.52
C LYS A 2 7.52 -2.47 8.66
N SER A 3 6.25 -2.05 8.59
CA SER A 3 5.08 -2.94 8.51
C SER A 3 3.79 -2.14 8.31
N THR A 4 2.91 -2.55 7.40
CA THR A 4 1.55 -1.99 7.23
C THR A 4 0.47 -2.79 7.94
N VAL A 5 0.73 -4.05 8.27
CA VAL A 5 -0.29 -4.97 8.81
C VAL A 5 0.17 -5.67 10.08
N HIS A 6 1.40 -6.18 10.12
CA HIS A 6 1.89 -6.97 11.25
C HIS A 6 1.89 -6.20 12.58
N PHE A 7 2.08 -4.88 12.58
CA PHE A 7 2.04 -4.09 13.82
C PHE A 7 0.66 -4.14 14.50
N ARG A 8 -0.42 -4.41 13.75
CA ARG A 8 -1.77 -4.45 14.33
C ARG A 8 -1.96 -5.63 15.28
N ALA A 9 -1.26 -6.74 15.06
CA ALA A 9 -1.37 -7.91 15.93
C ALA A 9 -0.98 -7.57 17.38
N ASP A 10 0.09 -6.79 17.55
CA ASP A 10 0.61 -6.45 18.88
C ASP A 10 -0.11 -5.25 19.50
N PHE A 11 -0.49 -4.26 18.69
CA PHE A 11 -0.97 -2.96 19.19
C PHE A 11 -2.50 -2.84 19.24
N GLN A 12 -3.25 -3.60 18.43
CA GLN A 12 -4.71 -3.47 18.39
C GLN A 12 -5.41 -3.85 19.70
N PRO A 13 -4.98 -4.86 20.48
CA PRO A 13 -5.61 -5.18 21.77
C PRO A 13 -5.50 -4.08 22.83
N ILE A 14 -4.51 -3.18 22.70
CA ILE A 14 -4.20 -2.15 23.71
C ILE A 14 -4.48 -0.72 23.22
N SER A 15 -5.00 -0.56 21.99
CA SER A 15 -5.27 0.75 21.39
C SER A 15 -6.78 0.96 21.21
N GLU A 16 -7.28 2.14 21.57
CA GLU A 16 -8.67 2.52 21.29
C GLU A 16 -8.94 2.60 19.78
N THR A 17 -7.98 3.11 19.00
CA THR A 17 -8.10 3.27 17.55
C THR A 17 -6.73 3.14 16.87
N ILE A 18 -6.70 2.55 15.67
CA ILE A 18 -5.53 2.49 14.79
C ILE A 18 -5.73 3.46 13.63
N LEU A 19 -4.88 4.48 13.53
CA LEU A 19 -4.87 5.44 12.45
C LEU A 19 -3.83 5.05 11.40
N VAL A 20 -4.30 4.67 10.21
CA VAL A 20 -3.42 4.42 9.06
C VAL A 20 -3.29 5.71 8.26
N VAL A 21 -2.05 6.16 8.07
CA VAL A 21 -1.76 7.42 7.36
C VAL A 21 -0.81 7.15 6.21
N GLN A 22 -0.95 7.93 5.12
CA GLN A 22 0.11 8.05 4.14
C GLN A 22 1.17 9.00 4.69
N SER A 23 2.39 8.50 4.87
CA SER A 23 3.55 9.30 5.24
C SER A 23 4.40 9.58 4.01
N PRO A 24 5.07 10.75 3.90
CA PRO A 24 6.10 10.95 2.90
C PRO A 24 7.26 9.97 3.13
N GLY A 25 7.92 9.55 2.05
CA GLY A 25 9.13 8.72 2.15
C GLY A 25 9.38 7.88 0.90
N ALA A 26 10.53 7.22 0.89
CA ALA A 26 10.98 6.44 -0.27
C ALA A 26 10.14 5.18 -0.55
N HIS A 27 9.28 4.76 0.39
CA HIS A 27 8.52 3.53 0.27
C HIS A 27 7.07 3.79 -0.13
N ILE A 28 6.82 3.76 -1.44
CA ILE A 28 5.48 3.81 -2.03
C ILE A 28 4.75 2.50 -1.70
N THR A 29 3.48 2.59 -1.29
CA THR A 29 2.67 1.41 -0.93
C THR A 29 1.45 1.22 -1.82
N ASP A 30 0.95 2.28 -2.47
CA ASP A 30 -0.06 2.14 -3.50
C ASP A 30 0.63 1.70 -4.81
N PRO A 31 0.31 0.50 -5.36
CA PRO A 31 0.83 0.09 -6.65
C PRO A 31 0.49 1.05 -7.79
N VAL A 32 -0.57 1.86 -7.67
CA VAL A 32 -0.93 2.86 -8.68
C VAL A 32 0.14 3.95 -8.81
N GLU A 33 0.83 4.27 -7.71
CA GLU A 33 1.89 5.30 -7.67
C GLU A 33 3.28 4.75 -8.03
N MET A 34 3.42 3.43 -8.18
CA MET A 34 4.70 2.80 -8.53
C MET A 34 5.09 3.09 -9.99
N PRO A 35 6.34 3.53 -10.26
CA PRO A 35 6.81 3.83 -11.62
C PRO A 35 7.25 2.55 -12.35
N TYR A 36 6.30 1.66 -12.63
CA TYR A 36 6.59 0.40 -13.34
C TYR A 36 7.15 0.68 -14.73
N LYS A 37 8.30 0.06 -15.05
CA LYS A 37 8.96 0.18 -16.36
C LYS A 37 8.66 -0.97 -17.31
N PHE A 38 8.34 -2.14 -16.77
CA PHE A 38 8.24 -3.40 -17.52
C PHE A 38 6.99 -4.21 -17.17
N LEU A 39 5.96 -3.56 -16.64
CA LEU A 39 4.69 -4.22 -16.34
C LEU A 39 3.93 -4.44 -17.67
N ARG A 40 3.22 -5.56 -17.80
CA ARG A 40 2.48 -5.87 -19.02
C ARG A 40 1.27 -4.94 -19.16
N LYS A 41 1.05 -4.42 -20.36
CA LYS A 41 -0.15 -3.65 -20.72
C LYS A 41 -1.43 -4.42 -20.37
N GLY A 42 -2.42 -3.72 -19.83
CA GLY A 42 -3.72 -4.27 -19.43
C GLY A 42 -3.79 -4.87 -18.03
N ILE A 43 -2.68 -4.94 -17.27
CA ILE A 43 -2.71 -5.41 -15.88
C ILE A 43 -3.39 -4.36 -14.99
N LYS A 44 -4.37 -4.78 -14.17
CA LYS A 44 -4.97 -3.93 -13.15
C LYS A 44 -4.00 -3.69 -11.99
N LEU A 45 -3.74 -2.43 -11.64
CA LEU A 45 -2.81 -2.05 -10.57
C LEU A 45 -3.38 -2.29 -9.17
N ARG A 46 -4.70 -2.38 -9.04
CA ARG A 46 -5.41 -2.79 -7.81
C ARG A 46 -6.76 -3.42 -8.16
N PRO A 47 -7.42 -4.14 -7.24
CA PRO A 47 -8.76 -4.66 -7.47
C PRO A 47 -9.69 -3.53 -7.93
N MET A 48 -10.37 -3.74 -9.06
CA MET A 48 -11.25 -2.74 -9.69
C MET A 48 -10.57 -1.38 -10.00
N GLY A 49 -9.24 -1.37 -10.11
CA GLY A 49 -8.44 -0.18 -10.38
C GLY A 49 -8.08 0.03 -11.85
N PRO A 50 -7.26 1.08 -12.12
CA PRO A 50 -6.78 1.37 -13.46
C PRO A 50 -5.91 0.23 -13.99
N VAL A 51 -5.87 0.13 -15.31
CA VAL A 51 -4.97 -0.77 -16.02
C VAL A 51 -3.67 -0.06 -16.36
N HIS A 52 -2.56 -0.80 -16.30
CA HIS A 52 -1.27 -0.33 -16.80
C HIS A 52 -1.33 -0.23 -18.33
N GLU A 53 -0.94 0.92 -18.87
CA GLU A 53 -0.98 1.20 -20.31
C GLU A 53 0.14 0.56 -21.12
#